data_AF-A0A7Y9REZ3-F1
#
_entry.id   AF-A0A7Y9REZ3-F1
#
_cell.length_a   1.000
_cell.length_b   1.000
_cell.length_c   1.000
_cell.angle_alpha   90.00
_cell.angle_beta   90.00
_cell.angle_gamma   90.00
#
_symmetry.space_group_name_H-M   'P 1'
#
loop_
_entity.id
_entity.type
_entity.pdbx_description
1 polymer ?
#
loop_
_entity_poly.entity_id
_entity_poly.type
_entity_poly.pdbx_seq_one_letter_code
_entity_poly.pdbx_strand_id
1 'polypeptide(L)' 'MFDTATTALLRAVFEEVCEGLPQREIGARTHVASKILEAATSGELSPEDLRQIGRKALSHAPTMWR' A
#
# COMPACT_ATOMS: atom_id res chain seq x y z
N MET A 1 14.78 -9.62 0.94
CA MET A 1 14.25 -9.25 2.26
C MET A 1 14.59 -7.78 2.49
N PHE A 2 13.63 -6.96 2.90
CA PHE A 2 13.85 -5.53 3.15
C PHE A 2 14.55 -5.31 4.48
N ASP A 3 15.35 -4.24 4.59
CA ASP A 3 15.89 -3.79 5.87
C ASP A 3 14.76 -3.27 6.80
N THR A 4 15.06 -3.13 8.09
CA THR A 4 14.18 -2.56 9.11
C THR A 4 13.65 -1.18 8.72
N ALA A 5 14.51 -0.29 8.20
CA ALA A 5 14.12 1.06 7.81
C ALA A 5 13.13 1.02 6.63
N THR A 6 13.41 0.19 5.62
CA THR A 6 12.50 0.01 4.49
C THR A 6 11.17 -0.60 4.95
N THR A 7 11.19 -1.60 5.83
CA THR A 7 9.98 -2.21 6.37
C THR A 7 9.13 -1.21 7.17
N ALA A 8 9.77 -0.33 7.94
CA ALA A 8 9.09 0.73 8.68
C ALA A 8 8.43 1.75 7.73
N LEU A 9 9.14 2.18 6.69
CA LEU A 9 8.60 3.05 5.65
C LEU A 9 7.38 2.44 4.96
N LEU A 10 7.47 1.18 4.52
CA LEU A 10 6.39 0.50 3.82
C LEU A 10 5.13 0.37 4.71
N ARG A 11 5.32 0.09 6.01
CA ARG A 11 4.22 0.06 6.97
C ARG A 11 3.58 1.44 7.15
N ALA A 12 4.37 2.48 7.36
CA ALA A 12 3.86 3.84 7.52
C ALA A 12 3.07 4.32 6.30
N VAL A 13 3.59 4.06 5.09
CA VAL A 13 2.88 4.41 3.84
C VAL A 13 1.58 3.60 3.69
N PHE A 14 1.61 2.30 4.00
CA PHE A 14 0.41 1.46 3.96
C PHE A 14 -0.66 1.96 4.93
N GLU A 15 -0.29 2.29 6.17
CA GLU A 15 -1.19 2.81 7.19
C GLU A 15 -1.79 4.16 6.77
N GLU A 16 -0.98 5.08 6.23
CA GLU A 16 -1.48 6.36 5.70
C GLU A 16 -2.50 6.15 4.57
N VAL A 17 -2.17 5.30 3.58
CA VAL A 17 -3.05 5.06 2.42
C VAL A 17 -4.36 4.37 2.84
N CYS A 18 -4.33 3.53 3.88
CA CYS A 18 -5.48 2.79 4.36
C CYS A 18 -6.23 3.46 5.53
N GLU A 19 -5.89 4.68 5.94
CA GLU A 19 -6.48 5.37 7.10
C GLU A 19 -8.02 5.42 7.03
N GLY A 20 -8.58 5.71 5.86
CA GLY A 20 -10.03 5.78 5.64
C GLY A 20 -10.72 4.44 5.35
N LEU A 21 -9.96 3.34 5.22
CA LEU A 21 -10.52 2.03 4.89
C LEU A 21 -10.89 1.23 6.15
N PRO A 22 -12.12 0.72 6.27
CA PRO A 22 -12.48 -0.20 7.33
C PRO A 22 -11.54 -1.41 7.38
N GLN A 23 -11.23 -1.91 8.58
CA GLN A 23 -10.36 -3.09 8.74
C GLN A 23 -10.91 -4.34 8.04
N ARG A 24 -12.24 -4.44 7.91
CA ARG A 24 -12.92 -5.54 7.21
C ARG A 24 -12.73 -5.54 5.69
N GLU A 25 -12.27 -4.43 5.09
CA GLU A 25 -11.97 -4.34 3.66
C GLU A 25 -10.63 -5.03 3.33
N ILE A 26 -10.52 -6.30 3.71
CA ILE A 26 -9.30 -7.10 3.62
C ILE A 26 -8.81 -7.14 2.17
N GLY A 27 -9.71 -7.32 1.20
CA GLY A 27 -9.36 -7.35 -0.23
C GLY A 27 -8.68 -6.07 -0.71
N ALA A 28 -9.24 -4.91 -0.37
CA ALA A 28 -8.67 -3.61 -0.74
C ALA A 28 -7.33 -3.36 -0.03
N ARG A 29 -7.24 -3.66 1.26
CA ARG A 29 -6.01 -3.55 2.04
C ARG A 29 -4.90 -4.47 1.51
N THR A 30 -5.20 -5.73 1.22
CA THR A 30 -4.25 -6.68 0.62
C THR A 30 -3.79 -6.22 -0.75
N HIS A 31 -4.70 -5.70 -1.58
CA HIS A 31 -4.34 -5.17 -2.90
C HIS A 31 -3.36 -3.99 -2.80
N VAL A 32 -3.64 -3.01 -1.94
CA VAL A 32 -2.76 -1.86 -1.69
C VAL A 32 -1.39 -2.32 -1.18
N ALA A 33 -1.35 -3.22 -0.20
CA ALA A 33 -0.10 -3.78 0.32
C ALA A 33 0.72 -4.46 -0.77
N SER A 34 0.08 -5.26 -1.64
CA SER A 34 0.76 -5.91 -2.78
C SER A 34 1.41 -4.88 -3.68
N LYS A 35 0.68 -3.85 -4.13
CA LYS A 35 1.22 -2.84 -5.07
C LYS A 35 2.37 -2.04 -4.46
N ILE A 36 2.32 -1.73 -3.17
CA ILE A 36 3.42 -1.07 -2.45
C ILE A 36 4.66 -1.98 -2.37
N LEU A 37 4.48 -3.27 -2.05
CA LEU A 37 5.58 -4.24 -2.00
C LEU A 37 6.20 -4.51 -3.38
N GLU A 38 5.38 -4.58 -4.43
CA GLU A 38 5.83 -4.71 -5.82
C GLU A 38 6.70 -3.52 -6.25
N ALA A 39 6.29 -2.30 -5.90
CA ALA A 39 7.05 -1.08 -6.17
C ALA A 39 8.41 -1.09 -5.44
N ALA A 40 8.40 -1.41 -4.15
CA ALA A 40 9.63 -1.52 -3.36
C ALA A 40 10.58 -2.62 -3.88
N THR A 41 10.02 -3.75 -4.32
CA THR A 41 10.80 -4.83 -4.96
C THR A 41 11.41 -4.38 -6.29
N SER A 42 10.77 -3.44 -6.98
CA SER A 42 11.24 -2.84 -8.23
C SER A 42 12.24 -1.69 -8.01
N GLY A 43 12.57 -1.36 -6.76
CA GLY A 43 13.52 -0.30 -6.39
C GLY A 43 12.90 1.05 -6.02
N GLU A 44 11.57 1.18 -6.05
CA GLU A 44 10.89 2.40 -5.65
C GLU A 44 10.83 2.52 -4.13
N LEU A 45 11.57 3.46 -3.55
CA LEU A 45 11.65 3.67 -2.10
C LEU A 45 11.32 5.11 -1.71
N SER A 46 10.95 5.95 -2.66
CA SER A 46 10.47 7.30 -2.38
C SER A 46 9.13 7.23 -1.64
N PRO A 47 9.00 7.86 -0.45
CA PRO A 47 7.74 7.87 0.29
C PRO A 47 6.59 8.49 -0.51
N GLU A 48 6.88 9.44 -1.39
CA GLU A 48 5.88 10.13 -2.22
C GLU A 48 5.35 9.21 -3.32
N ASP A 49 6.25 8.52 -4.02
CA ASP A 49 5.90 7.59 -5.09
C ASP A 49 5.14 6.37 -4.55
N LEU A 50 5.59 5.82 -3.41
CA LEU A 50 4.88 4.72 -2.74
C LEU A 50 3.46 5.11 -2.32
N ARG A 51 3.26 6.36 -1.85
CA ARG A 51 1.93 6.88 -1.54
C ARG A 51 1.07 7.04 -2.79
N GLN A 52 1.63 7.55 -3.87
CA GLN A 52 0.90 7.69 -5.13
C GLN A 52 0.48 6.33 -5.68
N ILE A 53 1.39 5.35 -5.66
CA ILE A 53 1.11 3.97 -6.07
C ILE A 53 0.03 3.35 -5.20
N GLY A 54 0.13 3.50 -3.87
CA GLY A 54 -0.88 3.01 -2.93
C GLY A 54 -2.26 3.62 -3.16
N ARG A 55 -2.35 4.95 -3.36
CA ARG A 55 -3.62 5.64 -3.66
C ARG A 55 -4.22 5.19 -4.99
N LYS A 56 -3.38 5.01 -6.02
CA LYS A 56 -3.82 4.47 -7.32
C LYS A 56 -4.35 3.04 -7.18
N ALA A 57 -3.65 2.21 -6.42
CA ALA A 57 -4.08 0.84 -6.09
C ALA A 57 -5.42 0.85 -5.37
N LEU A 58 -5.60 1.77 -4.41
CA LEU A 58 -6.86 1.94 -3.70
C LEU A 58 -8.02 2.32 -4.65
N SER A 59 -7.82 3.27 -5.56
CA SER A 59 -8.83 3.65 -6.55
C SER A 59 -9.20 2.53 -7.52
N HIS A 60 -8.29 1.59 -7.76
CA HIS A 60 -8.50 0.43 -8.64
C HIS A 60 -8.84 -0.86 -7.88
N ALA A 61 -8.85 -0.81 -6.54
CA ALA A 61 -9.18 -1.97 -5.74
C ALA A 61 -10.62 -2.38 -6.06
N PRO A 62 -10.88 -3.67 -6.30
CA PRO A 62 -12.23 -4.13 -6.53
C PRO A 62 -13.07 -3.85 -5.29
N THR A 63 -13.86 -2.77 -5.31
CA THR A 63 -14.92 -2.52 -4.34
C THR A 63 -16.08 -3.46 -4.64
N MET A 64 -15.83 -4.77 -4.64
CA MET A 64 -16.81 -5.80 -5.00
C MET A 64 -17.79 -6.11 -3.86
N TRP A 65 -17.91 -5.21 -2.88
CA TRP A 65 -18.75 -5.38 -1.69
C TRP A 65 -19.73 -4.20 -1.56
N ARG A 66 -20.21 -3.67 -2.70
CA ARG A 66 -21.38 -2.77 -2.74
C ARG A 66 -22.66 -3.54 -2.48
#